data_AF-A0A3A8KW99-F1
#
_entry.id   AF-A0A3A8KW99-F1
#
_cell.length_a   1.000
_cell.length_b   1.000
_cell.length_c   1.000
_cell.angle_alpha   90.00
_cell.angle_beta   90.00
_cell.angle_gamma   90.00
#
_symmetry.space_group_name_H-M   'P 1'
#
loop_
_entity.id
_entity.type
_entity.pdbx_description
1 polymer ?
#
loop_
_entity_poly.entity_id
_entity_poly.type
_entity_poly.pdbx_seq_one_letter_code
_entity_poly.pdbx_strand_id
1 'polypeptide(L)'
;MVATLPPLNARVVLGHENGRLIHRGTVAIRGPCAPSREEVIGLGLTEAQARAMEFVLAWFGHPFDAVTWDSPSGVELRWGAWPLSGPALIAALAHWKQREPDAFEARLGRLGIDVTLEEPASLHLQGSRGAPPCEGREALALLGEDPKLMAALAQAGRERGAQLAQLEALIAQVLRPLLASCAPGAAEGASPEGPFSTARALALLFHTELRFGRRGVTKLLAHAREKPGQPASGERAGELLAEDLRTAGRVREAAELWRLLASPELADPP
;
A
#
# COMPACT_ATOMS: atom_id res chain seq x y z
N MET A 1 27.43 2.85 -1.47
CA MET A 1 27.17 2.62 -0.03
C MET A 1 26.75 1.18 0.14
N VAL A 2 27.45 0.42 0.99
CA VAL A 2 27.06 -0.97 1.29
C VAL A 2 25.89 -0.91 2.27
N ALA A 3 24.69 -1.24 1.80
CA ALA A 3 23.54 -1.38 2.67
C ALA A 3 23.78 -2.62 3.55
N THR A 4 24.19 -2.41 4.80
CA THR A 4 24.28 -3.48 5.80
C THR A 4 22.87 -3.97 6.12
N LEU A 5 22.57 -5.20 5.74
CA LEU A 5 21.39 -5.94 6.17
C LEU A 5 21.26 -5.87 7.70
N PRO A 6 20.04 -5.87 8.26
CA PRO A 6 19.86 -5.99 9.70
C PRO A 6 20.60 -7.24 10.20
N PRO A 7 21.27 -7.18 11.36
CA PRO A 7 22.01 -8.33 11.86
C PRO A 7 21.06 -9.51 12.10
N LEU A 8 21.56 -10.74 11.93
CA LEU A 8 20.79 -12.00 12.01
C LEU A 8 19.96 -12.17 13.30
N ASN A 9 20.26 -11.39 14.33
CA ASN A 9 19.59 -11.34 15.63
C ASN A 9 18.54 -10.21 15.77
N ALA A 10 18.23 -9.47 14.70
CA ALA A 10 17.17 -8.47 14.70
C ALA A 10 15.80 -9.16 14.90
N ARG A 11 15.18 -8.93 16.06
CA ARG A 11 13.92 -9.57 16.44
C ARG A 11 12.73 -8.84 15.81
N VAL A 12 11.82 -9.60 15.18
CA VAL A 12 10.47 -9.13 14.87
C VAL A 12 9.58 -9.45 16.07
N VAL A 13 8.88 -8.45 16.60
CA VAL A 13 7.90 -8.63 17.66
C VAL A 13 6.52 -8.68 17.03
N LEU A 14 5.84 -9.82 17.18
CA LEU A 14 4.44 -9.98 16.82
C LEU A 14 3.58 -9.73 18.05
N GLY A 15 2.68 -8.76 17.96
CA GLY A 15 1.64 -8.52 18.94
C GLY A 15 0.43 -9.40 18.69
N HIS A 16 -0.38 -9.58 19.73
CA HIS A 16 -1.74 -10.14 19.62
C HIS A 16 -2.73 -9.05 19.99
N GLU A 17 -3.60 -8.64 19.07
CA GLU A 17 -4.62 -7.63 19.31
C GLU A 17 -5.98 -8.14 18.86
N ASN A 18 -6.94 -8.29 19.77
CA ASN A 18 -8.29 -8.80 19.47
C ASN A 18 -8.27 -10.17 18.75
N GLY A 19 -7.34 -11.06 19.11
CA GLY A 19 -7.16 -12.37 18.46
C GLY A 19 -6.34 -12.34 17.17
N ARG A 20 -5.79 -11.18 16.78
CA ARG A 20 -5.06 -10.97 15.52
C ARG A 20 -3.56 -10.95 15.76
N LEU A 21 -2.83 -11.66 14.92
CA LEU A 21 -1.38 -11.53 14.85
C LEU A 21 -1.03 -10.26 14.08
N ILE A 22 -0.26 -9.37 14.71
CA ILE A 22 0.10 -8.09 14.11
C ILE A 22 1.57 -7.75 14.34
N HIS A 23 2.26 -7.42 13.25
CA HIS A 23 3.45 -6.61 13.27
C HIS A 23 3.11 -5.22 12.75
N ARG A 24 3.16 -4.21 13.63
CA ARG A 24 2.94 -2.80 13.25
C ARG A 24 4.09 -2.20 12.44
N GLY A 25 5.17 -2.95 12.27
CA GLY A 25 6.36 -2.51 11.58
C GLY A 25 7.32 -1.73 12.48
N THR A 26 8.53 -1.49 11.98
CA THR A 26 9.57 -0.79 12.74
C THR A 26 9.31 0.72 12.68
N VAL A 27 8.89 1.33 13.79
CA VAL A 27 8.66 2.78 13.89
C VAL A 27 10.01 3.51 13.90
N ALA A 28 10.55 3.76 12.71
CA ALA A 28 11.40 4.91 12.48
C ALA A 28 10.61 5.80 11.50
N ILE A 29 10.47 7.08 11.85
CA ILE A 29 9.87 8.12 11.01
C ILE A 29 10.62 8.09 9.67
N ARG A 30 10.11 7.32 8.70
CA ARG A 30 10.87 6.88 7.52
C ARG A 30 12.29 6.44 7.88
N GLY A 31 12.42 5.23 8.46
CA GLY A 31 13.74 4.64 8.67
C GLY A 31 14.61 4.73 7.40
N PRO A 32 15.95 4.69 7.52
CA PRO A 32 16.91 4.93 6.42
C PRO A 32 16.77 4.00 5.20
N CYS A 33 15.82 3.07 5.23
CA CYS A 33 15.53 2.14 4.16
C CYS A 33 14.31 2.54 3.29
N ALA A 34 13.49 3.53 3.69
CA ALA A 34 12.31 3.89 2.88
C ALA A 34 12.71 4.39 1.48
N PRO A 35 11.98 3.99 0.40
CA PRO A 35 12.23 4.51 -0.94
C PRO A 35 12.29 6.02 -1.01
N SER A 36 13.32 6.53 -1.68
CA SER A 36 13.45 7.95 -2.00
C SER A 36 12.41 8.37 -3.04
N ARG A 37 12.17 9.68 -3.13
CA ARG A 37 11.28 10.25 -4.14
C ARG A 37 11.70 9.89 -5.56
N GLU A 38 13.01 9.94 -5.83
CA GLU A 38 13.57 9.61 -7.13
C GLU A 38 13.27 8.16 -7.52
N GLU A 39 13.37 7.24 -6.57
CA GLU A 39 13.04 5.83 -6.81
C GLU A 39 11.54 5.64 -7.05
N VAL A 40 10.68 6.37 -6.36
CA VAL A 40 9.23 6.36 -6.58
C VAL A 40 8.86 6.91 -7.96
N ILE A 41 9.47 8.02 -8.38
CA ILE A 41 9.29 8.60 -9.72
C ILE A 41 9.81 7.64 -10.79
N GLY A 42 10.91 6.94 -10.52
CA GLY A 42 11.47 5.89 -11.38
C GLY A 42 10.51 4.73 -11.66
N LEU A 43 9.46 4.55 -10.84
CA LEU A 43 8.39 3.56 -11.08
C LEU A 43 7.25 4.09 -11.97
N GLY A 44 7.41 5.28 -12.56
CA GLY A 44 6.47 5.87 -13.50
C GLY A 44 5.38 6.72 -12.86
N LEU A 45 5.59 7.21 -11.64
CA LEU A 45 4.72 8.24 -11.02
C LEU A 45 5.18 9.65 -11.38
N THR A 46 4.23 10.57 -11.53
CA THR A 46 4.55 12.00 -11.63
C THR A 46 5.00 12.57 -10.28
N GLU A 47 5.67 13.74 -10.27
CA GLU A 47 6.07 14.41 -9.02
C GLU A 47 4.89 14.64 -8.06
N ALA A 48 3.72 15.03 -8.59
CA ALA A 48 2.52 15.24 -7.79
C ALA A 48 1.99 13.93 -7.18
N GLN A 49 2.01 12.83 -7.95
CA GLN A 49 1.60 11.51 -7.47
C GLN A 49 2.57 10.97 -6.41
N ALA A 50 3.88 11.10 -6.64
CA ALA A 50 4.91 10.68 -5.70
C ALA A 50 4.79 11.44 -4.38
N ARG A 51 4.64 12.77 -4.42
CA ARG A 51 4.47 13.64 -3.25
C ARG A 51 3.20 13.29 -2.47
N ALA A 52 2.08 13.11 -3.16
CA ALA A 52 0.81 12.71 -2.54
C ALA A 52 0.93 11.35 -1.83
N MET A 53 1.49 10.35 -2.52
CA MET A 53 1.66 9.00 -1.97
C MET A 53 2.58 9.01 -0.74
N GLU A 54 3.74 9.67 -0.84
CA GLU A 54 4.68 9.83 0.28
C GLU A 54 4.01 10.46 1.51
N PHE A 55 3.20 11.50 1.31
CA PHE A 55 2.50 12.19 2.39
C PHE A 55 1.46 11.28 3.05
N VAL A 56 0.65 10.59 2.25
CA VAL A 56 -0.38 9.68 2.73
C VAL A 56 0.22 8.49 3.47
N LEU A 57 1.28 7.86 2.93
CA LEU A 57 1.96 6.75 3.60
C LEU A 57 2.53 7.15 4.96
N ALA A 58 2.96 8.40 5.14
CA ALA A 58 3.42 8.89 6.44
C ALA A 58 2.31 8.93 7.50
N TRP A 59 1.03 9.02 7.11
CA TRP A 59 -0.10 9.07 8.04
C TRP A 59 -0.59 7.71 8.51
N PHE A 60 -0.57 6.72 7.62
CA PHE A 60 -1.08 5.39 7.94
C PHE A 60 -0.09 4.60 8.81
N GLY A 61 1.14 5.09 8.97
CA GLY A 61 2.10 4.57 9.94
C GLY A 61 2.53 3.12 9.66
N HIS A 62 2.16 2.57 8.50
CA HIS A 62 2.55 1.25 8.05
C HIS A 62 3.87 1.39 7.29
N PRO A 63 5.01 1.00 7.88
CA PRO A 63 6.22 0.78 7.11
C PRO A 63 6.08 -0.47 6.24
N PHE A 64 6.99 -0.63 5.30
CA PHE A 64 7.02 -1.77 4.37
C PHE A 64 7.18 -3.13 5.05
N ASP A 65 7.59 -3.17 6.33
CA ASP A 65 7.65 -4.39 7.13
C ASP A 65 6.37 -4.70 7.90
N ALA A 66 5.33 -3.86 7.86
CA ALA A 66 4.07 -4.15 8.55
C ALA A 66 3.40 -5.42 7.99
N VAL A 67 2.93 -6.30 8.88
CA VAL A 67 2.20 -7.53 8.53
C VAL A 67 1.02 -7.70 9.48
N THR A 68 -0.16 -7.99 8.97
CA THR A 68 -1.34 -8.28 9.81
C THR A 68 -2.06 -9.53 9.34
N TRP A 69 -2.47 -10.37 10.27
CA TRP A 69 -3.32 -11.53 10.05
C TRP A 69 -4.47 -11.53 11.06
N ASP A 70 -5.69 -11.71 10.56
CA ASP A 70 -6.92 -11.63 11.34
C ASP A 70 -7.78 -12.86 11.03
N SER A 71 -7.87 -13.78 12.00
CA SER A 71 -8.59 -15.06 11.92
C SER A 71 -9.75 -15.06 12.93
N PRO A 72 -10.93 -15.71 12.70
CA PRO A 72 -11.29 -16.69 11.67
C PRO A 72 -12.54 -16.34 10.80
N SER A 73 -13.08 -15.10 10.86
CA SER A 73 -14.37 -14.75 10.21
C SER A 73 -14.27 -14.05 8.85
N GLY A 74 -13.09 -14.04 8.22
CA GLY A 74 -12.90 -13.60 6.84
C GLY A 74 -12.07 -12.32 6.66
N VAL A 75 -10.81 -12.34 7.12
CA VAL A 75 -9.83 -11.30 6.75
C VAL A 75 -8.53 -11.96 6.26
N GLU A 76 -7.91 -11.31 5.27
CA GLU A 76 -6.76 -11.78 4.51
C GLU A 76 -5.44 -11.32 5.15
N LEU A 77 -4.38 -12.10 4.94
CA LEU A 77 -3.01 -11.68 5.22
C LEU A 77 -2.71 -10.37 4.47
N ARG A 78 -2.20 -9.38 5.21
CA ARG A 78 -1.78 -8.09 4.65
C ARG A 78 -0.32 -7.86 4.92
N TRP A 79 0.36 -7.27 3.94
CA TRP A 79 1.78 -6.92 4.02
C TRP A 79 2.05 -5.56 3.40
N GLY A 80 2.88 -4.77 4.07
CA GLY A 80 3.47 -3.58 3.51
C GLY A 80 2.88 -2.26 3.98
N ALA A 81 3.40 -1.18 3.39
CA ALA A 81 3.04 0.20 3.71
C ALA A 81 1.62 0.58 3.25
N TRP A 82 1.18 -0.08 2.17
CA TRP A 82 -0.22 -0.24 1.83
C TRP A 82 -0.60 -1.65 2.27
N PRO A 83 -1.79 -1.90 2.84
CA PRO A 83 -2.18 -3.24 3.27
C PRO A 83 -2.48 -4.16 2.07
N LEU A 84 -1.45 -4.52 1.31
CA LEU A 84 -1.55 -5.40 0.14
C LEU A 84 -2.01 -6.78 0.63
N SER A 85 -3.10 -7.28 0.05
CA SER A 85 -3.65 -8.59 0.36
C SER A 85 -4.01 -9.35 -0.91
N GLY A 86 -4.20 -10.66 -0.78
CA GLY A 86 -4.61 -11.51 -1.88
C GLY A 86 -3.70 -11.34 -3.12
N PRO A 87 -4.26 -11.10 -4.32
CA PRO A 87 -3.49 -10.92 -5.55
C PRO A 87 -2.45 -9.79 -5.51
N ALA A 88 -2.68 -8.72 -4.75
CA ALA A 88 -1.74 -7.60 -4.67
C ALA A 88 -0.48 -7.95 -3.87
N LEU A 89 -0.65 -8.77 -2.82
CA LEU A 89 0.47 -9.31 -2.05
C LEU A 89 1.30 -10.27 -2.91
N ILE A 90 0.63 -11.21 -3.61
CA ILE A 90 1.28 -12.15 -4.53
C ILE A 90 2.02 -11.39 -5.64
N ALA A 91 1.36 -10.35 -6.17
CA ALA A 91 1.90 -9.25 -6.97
C ALA A 91 3.31 -8.82 -6.55
N ALA A 92 3.38 -8.29 -5.33
CA ALA A 92 4.61 -7.74 -4.76
C ALA A 92 5.70 -8.81 -4.58
N LEU A 93 5.32 -10.03 -4.17
CA LEU A 93 6.28 -11.12 -4.04
C LEU A 93 6.85 -11.56 -5.40
N ALA A 94 6.01 -11.64 -6.44
CA ALA A 94 6.44 -11.96 -7.80
C ALA A 94 7.41 -10.90 -8.34
N HIS A 95 7.09 -9.61 -8.20
CA HIS A 95 7.98 -8.52 -8.58
C HIS A 95 9.32 -8.57 -7.83
N TRP A 96 9.30 -8.89 -6.54
CA TRP A 96 10.55 -9.01 -5.79
C TRP A 96 11.40 -10.19 -6.28
N LYS A 97 10.80 -11.38 -6.44
CA LYS A 97 11.49 -12.56 -6.96
C LYS A 97 12.06 -12.32 -8.35
N GLN A 98 11.35 -11.59 -9.21
CA GLN A 98 11.82 -11.23 -10.55
C GLN A 98 13.03 -10.28 -10.51
N ARG A 99 13.04 -9.32 -9.58
CA ARG A 99 14.12 -8.30 -9.47
C ARG A 99 15.36 -8.82 -8.78
N GLU A 100 15.18 -9.53 -7.66
CA GLU A 100 16.27 -9.97 -6.78
C GLU A 100 16.04 -11.43 -6.36
N PRO A 101 16.15 -12.39 -7.29
CA PRO A 101 15.85 -13.80 -7.01
C PRO A 101 16.70 -14.35 -5.86
N ASP A 102 17.99 -14.02 -5.80
CA ASP A 102 18.88 -14.51 -4.73
C ASP A 102 18.47 -13.99 -3.34
N ALA A 103 18.03 -12.72 -3.24
CA ALA A 103 17.58 -12.13 -1.99
C ALA A 103 16.22 -12.71 -1.56
N PHE A 104 15.31 -12.92 -2.52
CA PHE A 104 14.03 -13.59 -2.30
C PHE A 104 14.24 -15.02 -1.77
N GLU A 105 15.07 -15.82 -2.44
CA GLU A 105 15.36 -17.21 -2.04
C GLU A 105 16.01 -17.27 -0.65
N ALA A 106 16.96 -16.37 -0.39
CA ALA A 106 17.64 -16.31 0.90
C ALA A 106 16.71 -15.96 2.07
N ARG A 107 15.63 -15.20 1.83
CA ARG A 107 14.69 -14.73 2.86
C ARG A 107 13.44 -15.57 2.99
N LEU A 108 12.82 -15.95 1.88
CA LEU A 108 11.52 -16.61 1.83
C LEU A 108 11.62 -18.04 1.28
N GLY A 109 12.40 -18.27 0.23
CA GLY A 109 12.55 -19.58 -0.41
C GLY A 109 13.04 -20.69 0.53
N ARG A 110 14.01 -20.36 1.41
CA ARG A 110 14.50 -21.28 2.46
C ARG A 110 13.44 -21.73 3.47
N LEU A 111 12.32 -21.00 3.56
CA LEU A 111 11.18 -21.33 4.42
C LEU A 111 10.07 -22.06 3.65
N GLY A 112 10.32 -22.39 2.38
CA GLY A 112 9.36 -23.02 1.49
C GLY A 112 8.36 -22.06 0.85
N ILE A 113 8.51 -20.74 1.04
CA ILE A 113 7.65 -19.75 0.39
C ILE A 113 8.20 -19.48 -1.00
N ASP A 114 7.37 -19.70 -2.02
CA ASP A 114 7.72 -19.45 -3.41
C ASP A 114 6.57 -18.78 -4.19
N VAL A 115 6.88 -18.14 -5.32
CA VAL A 115 5.89 -17.53 -6.22
C VAL A 115 6.18 -17.89 -7.68
N THR A 116 5.14 -18.28 -8.42
CA THR A 116 5.21 -18.44 -9.88
C THR A 116 5.17 -17.09 -10.56
N LEU A 117 5.99 -16.94 -11.59
CA LEU A 117 6.08 -15.71 -12.39
C LEU A 117 5.19 -15.75 -13.63
N GLU A 118 4.48 -16.86 -13.86
CA GLU A 118 3.47 -16.98 -14.92
C GLU A 118 2.23 -16.16 -14.56
N GLU A 119 1.56 -15.56 -15.55
CA GLU A 119 0.33 -14.81 -15.29
C GLU A 119 -0.91 -15.73 -15.35
N PRO A 120 -1.77 -15.74 -14.31
CA PRO A 120 -1.68 -14.99 -13.06
C PRO A 120 -0.69 -15.61 -12.06
N ALA A 121 0.12 -14.76 -11.42
CA ALA A 121 1.09 -15.19 -10.41
C ALA A 121 0.40 -15.91 -9.25
N SER A 122 1.00 -16.99 -8.75
CA SER A 122 0.49 -17.78 -7.64
C SER A 122 1.53 -17.96 -6.54
N LEU A 123 1.08 -17.88 -5.29
CA LEU A 123 1.89 -18.18 -4.12
C LEU A 123 1.87 -19.69 -3.87
N HIS A 124 3.05 -20.27 -3.66
CA HIS A 124 3.23 -21.66 -3.30
C HIS A 124 3.92 -21.75 -1.94
N LEU A 125 3.44 -22.65 -1.09
CA LEU A 125 4.12 -23.02 0.13
C LEU A 125 4.51 -24.49 0.04
N GLN A 126 5.81 -24.75 -0.11
CA GLN A 126 6.37 -26.09 0.04
C GLN A 126 6.09 -26.53 1.47
N GLY A 127 5.29 -27.57 1.62
CA GLY A 127 4.74 -27.99 2.90
C GLY A 127 5.79 -28.07 4.00
N SER A 128 5.59 -27.31 5.08
CA SER A 128 6.47 -27.39 6.23
C SER A 128 6.02 -28.54 7.13
N ARG A 129 6.98 -29.34 7.64
CA ARG A 129 6.74 -30.39 8.65
C ARG A 129 5.67 -31.44 8.27
N GLY A 130 5.63 -31.87 7.02
CA GLY A 130 4.73 -32.95 6.57
C GLY A 130 3.33 -32.50 6.14
N ALA A 131 3.04 -31.20 6.13
CA ALA A 131 1.89 -30.66 5.40
C ALA A 131 2.08 -30.88 3.89
N PRO A 132 1.00 -31.10 3.11
CA PRO A 132 1.09 -31.12 1.66
C PRO A 132 1.49 -29.72 1.13
N PRO A 133 2.14 -29.64 -0.04
CA PRO A 133 2.26 -28.39 -0.76
C PRO A 133 0.89 -27.77 -1.01
N CYS A 134 0.79 -26.45 -0.87
CA CYS A 134 -0.45 -25.71 -1.11
C CYS A 134 -0.18 -24.45 -1.91
N GLU A 135 -1.25 -23.88 -2.49
CA GLU A 135 -1.16 -22.74 -3.39
C GLU A 135 -2.26 -21.69 -3.15
N GLY A 136 -2.03 -20.49 -3.68
CA GLY A 136 -3.00 -19.41 -3.70
C GLY A 136 -3.55 -19.04 -2.32
N ARG A 137 -4.87 -19.14 -2.15
CA ARG A 137 -5.56 -18.72 -0.91
C ARG A 137 -5.19 -19.58 0.30
N GLU A 138 -4.98 -20.88 0.10
CA GLU A 138 -4.59 -21.79 1.17
C GLU A 138 -3.17 -21.47 1.66
N ALA A 139 -2.24 -21.22 0.72
CA ALA A 139 -0.88 -20.78 1.06
C ALA A 139 -0.87 -19.45 1.82
N LEU A 140 -1.72 -18.48 1.43
CA LEU A 140 -1.87 -17.20 2.15
C LEU A 140 -2.39 -17.39 3.58
N ALA A 141 -3.36 -18.29 3.78
CA ALA A 141 -3.89 -18.59 5.10
C ALA A 141 -2.82 -19.21 6.00
N LEU A 142 -2.09 -20.21 5.49
CA LEU A 142 -1.02 -20.87 6.24
C LEU A 142 0.14 -19.93 6.57
N LEU A 143 0.50 -19.02 5.66
CA LEU A 143 1.49 -17.98 5.93
C LEU A 143 1.03 -17.06 7.07
N GLY A 144 -0.25 -16.67 7.09
CA GLY A 144 -0.84 -15.88 8.17
C GLY A 144 -0.96 -16.62 9.50
N GLU A 145 -1.23 -17.92 9.48
CA GLU A 145 -1.39 -18.73 10.69
C GLU A 145 -0.06 -19.08 11.37
N ASP A 146 1.04 -19.23 10.62
CA ASP A 146 2.36 -19.51 11.19
C ASP A 146 3.09 -18.21 11.58
N PRO A 147 3.32 -17.94 12.89
CA PRO A 147 4.02 -16.74 13.33
C PRO A 147 5.46 -16.64 12.79
N LYS A 148 6.13 -17.75 12.48
CA LYS A 148 7.47 -17.74 11.90
C LYS A 148 7.45 -17.24 10.46
N LEU A 149 6.47 -17.68 9.67
CA LEU A 149 6.32 -17.24 8.28
C LEU A 149 5.88 -15.77 8.23
N MET A 150 4.97 -15.35 9.12
CA MET A 150 4.64 -13.93 9.28
C MET A 150 5.87 -13.07 9.65
N ALA A 151 6.70 -13.54 10.58
CA ALA A 151 7.90 -12.83 10.97
C ALA A 151 8.91 -12.73 9.82
N ALA A 152 9.04 -13.78 9.01
CA ALA A 152 9.88 -13.76 7.82
C ALA A 152 9.36 -12.77 6.76
N LEU A 153 8.04 -12.71 6.55
CA LEU A 153 7.42 -11.74 5.66
C LEU A 153 7.65 -10.29 6.15
N ALA A 154 7.56 -10.06 7.46
CA ALA A 154 7.91 -8.77 8.04
C ALA A 154 9.39 -8.43 7.80
N GLN A 155 10.31 -9.37 8.03
CA GLN A 155 11.73 -9.16 7.75
C GLN A 155 12.00 -8.86 6.27
N ALA A 156 11.33 -9.57 5.36
CA ALA A 156 11.41 -9.32 3.93
C ALA A 156 11.04 -7.88 3.58
N GLY A 157 10.05 -7.27 4.23
CA GLY A 157 9.66 -5.88 4.03
C GLY A 157 10.75 -4.84 4.36
N ARG A 158 11.87 -5.27 4.96
CA ARG A 158 13.04 -4.43 5.23
C ARG A 158 14.06 -4.44 4.08
N GLU A 159 13.94 -5.37 3.15
CA GLU A 159 14.80 -5.47 1.96
C GLU A 159 14.43 -4.39 0.94
N ARG A 160 15.45 -3.77 0.33
CA ARG A 160 15.26 -2.70 -0.65
C ARG A 160 14.43 -3.19 -1.86
N GLY A 161 14.77 -4.36 -2.40
CA GLY A 161 14.04 -4.96 -3.51
C GLY A 161 12.58 -5.25 -3.17
N ALA A 162 12.30 -5.74 -1.97
CA ALA A 162 10.94 -6.00 -1.50
C ALA A 162 10.12 -4.72 -1.38
N GLN A 163 10.70 -3.63 -0.88
CA GLN A 163 10.03 -2.33 -0.76
C GLN A 163 9.66 -1.75 -2.13
N LEU A 164 10.59 -1.82 -3.08
CA LEU A 164 10.33 -1.39 -4.45
C LEU A 164 9.26 -2.25 -5.12
N ALA A 165 9.30 -3.57 -4.92
CA ALA A 165 8.31 -4.49 -5.45
C ALA A 165 6.90 -4.26 -4.85
N GLN A 166 6.81 -3.94 -3.55
CA GLN A 166 5.55 -3.51 -2.93
C GLN A 166 5.01 -2.22 -3.57
N LEU A 167 5.87 -1.25 -3.87
CA LEU A 167 5.46 -0.03 -4.57
C LEU A 167 5.01 -0.32 -6.02
N GLU A 168 5.71 -1.19 -6.74
CA GLU A 168 5.32 -1.60 -8.10
C GLU A 168 3.93 -2.25 -8.12
N ALA A 169 3.70 -3.21 -7.21
CA ALA A 169 2.40 -3.86 -7.07
C ALA A 169 1.31 -2.84 -6.70
N LEU A 170 1.60 -1.93 -5.76
CA LEU A 170 0.70 -0.84 -5.37
C LEU A 170 0.32 0.05 -6.56
N ILE A 171 1.32 0.48 -7.33
CA ILE A 171 1.13 1.35 -8.49
C ILE A 171 0.29 0.63 -9.54
N ALA A 172 0.66 -0.60 -9.90
CA ALA A 172 0.01 -1.36 -10.96
C ALA A 172 -1.42 -1.77 -10.62
N GLN A 173 -1.66 -2.24 -9.39
CA GLN A 173 -2.94 -2.87 -9.03
C GLN A 173 -3.91 -1.95 -8.29
N VAL A 174 -3.43 -0.84 -7.71
CA VAL A 174 -4.26 0.08 -6.94
C VAL A 174 -4.25 1.48 -7.55
N LEU A 175 -3.09 2.13 -7.63
CA LEU A 175 -3.03 3.55 -7.97
C LEU A 175 -3.41 3.80 -9.43
N ARG A 176 -2.88 3.03 -10.39
CA ARG A 176 -3.24 3.19 -11.81
C ARG A 176 -4.73 2.94 -12.06
N PRO A 177 -5.36 1.84 -11.58
CA PRO A 177 -6.81 1.66 -11.69
C PRO A 177 -7.62 2.78 -11.02
N LEU A 178 -7.18 3.26 -9.86
CA LEU A 178 -7.82 4.36 -9.14
C LEU A 178 -7.79 5.65 -9.96
N LEU A 179 -6.62 6.00 -10.51
CA LEU A 179 -6.45 7.20 -11.34
C LEU A 179 -7.23 7.08 -12.66
N ALA A 180 -7.22 5.93 -13.31
CA ALA A 180 -7.99 5.67 -14.53
C ALA A 180 -9.51 5.85 -14.29
N SER A 181 -10.00 5.49 -13.09
CA SER A 181 -11.42 5.71 -12.73
C SER A 181 -11.80 7.19 -12.57
N CYS A 182 -10.83 8.07 -12.37
CA CYS A 182 -11.04 9.51 -12.21
C CYS A 182 -11.09 10.26 -13.55
N ALA A 183 -10.54 9.69 -14.63
CA ALA A 183 -10.46 10.28 -15.96
C ALA A 183 -10.76 9.23 -17.05
N PRO A 184 -12.01 8.76 -17.17
CA PRO A 184 -12.39 7.78 -18.19
C PRO A 184 -12.18 8.37 -19.59
N GLY A 185 -11.15 7.90 -20.29
CA GLY A 185 -10.79 8.33 -21.65
C GLY A 185 -9.41 8.99 -21.79
N ALA A 186 -8.67 9.22 -20.70
CA ALA A 186 -7.27 9.65 -20.78
C ALA A 186 -6.38 8.50 -21.29
N ALA A 187 -5.53 8.77 -22.27
CA ALA A 187 -4.53 7.82 -22.76
C ALA A 187 -3.50 7.49 -21.67
N GLU A 188 -2.97 6.26 -21.67
CA GLU A 188 -1.87 5.88 -20.76
C GLU A 188 -0.70 6.87 -20.88
N GLY A 189 -0.34 7.52 -19.76
CA GLY A 189 0.76 8.49 -19.70
C GLY A 189 0.39 9.95 -19.97
N ALA A 190 -0.88 10.28 -20.25
CA ALA A 190 -1.34 11.67 -20.31
C ALA A 190 -1.35 12.29 -18.90
N SER A 191 -0.98 13.58 -18.79
CA SER A 191 -1.18 14.35 -17.56
C SER A 191 -2.64 14.24 -17.13
N PRO A 192 -2.94 14.00 -15.85
CA PRO A 192 -4.32 13.91 -15.38
C PRO A 192 -5.00 15.27 -15.55
N GLU A 193 -5.62 15.50 -16.70
CA GLU A 193 -6.64 16.53 -16.85
C GLU A 193 -7.88 16.04 -16.11
N GLY A 194 -8.19 16.68 -14.99
CA GLY A 194 -9.29 16.27 -14.12
C GLY A 194 -9.18 16.87 -12.72
N PRO A 195 -10.17 16.60 -11.86
CA PRO A 195 -10.21 17.17 -10.50
C PRO A 195 -9.04 16.75 -9.60
N PHE A 196 -8.30 15.70 -9.96
CA PHE A 196 -7.20 15.11 -9.18
C PHE A 196 -5.85 15.27 -9.89
N SER A 197 -5.48 16.50 -10.22
CA SER A 197 -4.22 16.83 -10.89
C SER A 197 -3.13 17.34 -9.94
N THR A 198 -3.51 17.94 -8.81
CA THR A 198 -2.58 18.52 -7.82
C THR A 198 -2.17 17.48 -6.78
N ALA A 199 -1.01 17.67 -6.13
CA ALA A 199 -0.55 16.77 -5.08
C ALA A 199 -1.55 16.68 -3.91
N ARG A 200 -2.21 17.81 -3.57
CA ARG A 200 -3.23 17.86 -2.53
C ARG A 200 -4.48 17.06 -2.90
N ALA A 201 -5.01 17.24 -4.10
CA ALA A 201 -6.16 16.49 -4.57
C ALA A 201 -5.85 14.99 -4.62
N LEU A 202 -4.68 14.61 -5.15
CA LEU A 202 -4.23 13.22 -5.18
C LEU A 202 -4.08 12.61 -3.77
N ALA A 203 -3.59 13.38 -2.81
CA ALA A 203 -3.48 12.91 -1.42
C ALA A 203 -4.84 12.64 -0.79
N LEU A 204 -5.85 13.47 -1.08
CA LEU A 204 -7.24 13.21 -0.67
C LEU A 204 -7.79 11.92 -1.27
N LEU A 205 -7.53 11.70 -2.56
CA LEU A 205 -7.96 10.48 -3.26
C LEU A 205 -7.33 9.22 -2.65
N PHE A 206 -6.01 9.22 -2.45
CA PHE A 206 -5.28 8.09 -1.89
C PHE A 206 -5.65 7.83 -0.42
N HIS A 207 -5.77 8.88 0.40
CA HIS A 207 -6.24 8.75 1.78
C HIS A 207 -7.66 8.18 1.82
N THR A 208 -8.54 8.66 0.96
CA THR A 208 -9.93 8.20 0.89
C THR A 208 -10.00 6.71 0.53
N GLU A 209 -9.18 6.26 -0.43
CA GLU A 209 -9.11 4.84 -0.78
C GLU A 209 -8.62 3.99 0.40
N LEU A 210 -7.55 4.39 1.10
CA LEU A 210 -7.05 3.65 2.26
C LEU A 210 -8.04 3.63 3.43
N ARG A 211 -8.70 4.77 3.70
CA ARG A 211 -9.52 4.95 4.90
C ARG A 211 -10.95 4.42 4.74
N PHE A 212 -11.51 4.56 3.55
CA PHE A 212 -12.93 4.32 3.29
C PHE A 212 -13.17 3.35 2.13
N GLY A 213 -12.12 2.94 1.41
CA GLY A 213 -12.19 2.08 0.24
C GLY A 213 -12.98 2.70 -0.92
N ARG A 214 -13.32 1.84 -1.88
CA ARG A 214 -14.03 2.20 -3.11
C ARG A 214 -15.32 2.99 -2.91
N ARG A 215 -16.05 2.74 -1.82
CA ARG A 215 -17.29 3.49 -1.51
C ARG A 215 -16.98 4.95 -1.17
N GLY A 216 -15.93 5.20 -0.40
CA GLY A 216 -15.45 6.55 -0.11
C GLY A 216 -14.97 7.25 -1.37
N VAL A 217 -14.17 6.56 -2.20
CA VAL A 217 -13.71 7.08 -3.49
C VAL A 217 -14.89 7.46 -4.37
N THR A 218 -15.89 6.59 -4.52
CA THR A 218 -17.10 6.86 -5.31
C THR A 218 -17.79 8.14 -4.83
N LYS A 219 -17.89 8.33 -3.52
CA LYS A 219 -18.50 9.53 -2.92
C LYS A 219 -17.66 10.78 -3.18
N LEU A 220 -16.34 10.69 -3.02
CA LEU A 220 -15.42 11.79 -3.32
C LEU A 220 -15.51 12.19 -4.80
N LEU A 221 -15.50 11.22 -5.71
CA LEU A 221 -15.67 11.46 -7.15
C LEU A 221 -17.02 12.11 -7.46
N ALA A 222 -18.10 11.71 -6.80
CA ALA A 222 -19.40 12.34 -6.98
C ALA A 222 -19.39 13.83 -6.59
N HIS A 223 -18.67 14.19 -5.53
CA HIS A 223 -18.47 15.59 -5.11
C HIS A 223 -17.56 16.37 -6.06
N ALA A 224 -16.61 15.71 -6.72
CA ALA A 224 -15.64 16.33 -7.61
C ALA A 224 -16.16 16.62 -9.03
N ARG A 225 -17.34 16.10 -9.41
CA ARG A 225 -17.90 16.28 -10.75
C ARG A 225 -18.20 17.75 -11.06
N GLU A 226 -18.00 18.11 -12.33
CA GLU A 226 -18.36 19.42 -12.86
C GLU A 226 -19.84 19.72 -12.65
N LYS A 227 -20.15 20.96 -12.28
CA LYS A 227 -21.52 21.47 -12.10
C LYS A 227 -21.68 22.77 -12.89
N PRO A 228 -22.90 23.15 -13.28
CA PRO A 228 -23.14 24.43 -13.96
C PRO A 228 -22.52 25.60 -13.17
N GLY A 229 -21.55 26.28 -13.79
CA GLY A 229 -20.86 27.44 -13.20
C GLY A 229 -19.71 27.13 -12.24
N GLN A 230 -19.32 25.85 -12.07
CA GLN A 230 -18.19 25.46 -11.21
C GLN A 230 -17.37 24.32 -11.84
N PRO A 231 -16.07 24.52 -12.11
CA PRO A 231 -15.21 23.47 -12.64
C PRO A 231 -15.04 22.33 -11.62
N ALA A 232 -14.74 21.14 -12.13
CA ALA A 232 -14.39 19.99 -11.30
C ALA A 232 -13.18 20.31 -10.40
N SER A 233 -13.27 19.99 -9.11
CA SER A 233 -12.18 20.26 -8.15
C SER A 233 -12.12 19.17 -7.08
N GLY A 234 -10.97 18.49 -6.98
CA GLY A 234 -10.72 17.46 -5.97
C GLY A 234 -10.59 18.03 -4.55
N GLU A 235 -10.04 19.25 -4.41
CA GLU A 235 -9.94 19.92 -3.11
C GLU A 235 -11.32 20.31 -2.57
N ARG A 236 -12.16 20.92 -3.41
CA ARG A 236 -13.55 21.23 -3.03
C ARG A 236 -14.35 19.97 -2.70
N ALA A 237 -14.12 18.88 -3.43
CA ALA A 237 -14.73 17.60 -3.12
C ALA A 237 -14.29 17.06 -1.74
N GLY A 238 -13.03 17.26 -1.38
CA GLY A 238 -12.49 16.95 -0.06
C GLY A 238 -13.17 17.74 1.06
N GLU A 239 -13.39 19.04 0.86
CA GLU A 239 -14.11 19.90 1.82
C GLU A 239 -15.54 19.39 2.06
N LEU A 240 -16.28 19.12 0.98
CA LEU A 240 -17.64 18.60 1.06
C LEU A 240 -17.69 17.23 1.74
N LEU A 241 -16.73 16.35 1.45
CA LEU A 241 -16.63 15.05 2.12
C LEU A 241 -16.31 15.21 3.62
N ALA A 242 -15.46 16.15 3.99
CA ALA A 242 -15.13 16.44 5.39
C ALA A 242 -16.34 16.99 6.16
N GLU A 243 -17.13 17.87 5.53
CA GLU A 243 -18.39 18.39 6.08
C GLU A 243 -19.43 17.28 6.29
N ASP A 244 -19.58 16.38 5.31
CA ASP A 244 -20.46 15.22 5.42
C ASP A 244 -20.06 14.31 6.58
N LEU A 245 -18.75 14.02 6.72
CA LEU A 245 -18.22 13.19 7.80
C LEU A 245 -18.48 13.85 9.16
N ARG A 246 -18.24 15.15 9.28
CA ARG A 246 -18.52 15.92 10.50
C ARG A 246 -19.99 15.86 10.87
N THR A 247 -20.88 16.06 9.89
CA THR A 247 -22.35 16.00 10.08
C THR A 247 -22.81 14.60 10.51
N ALA A 248 -22.14 13.56 10.03
CA ALA A 248 -22.36 12.17 10.42
C ALA A 248 -21.69 11.79 11.76
N GLY A 249 -21.12 12.74 12.52
CA GLY A 249 -20.46 12.48 13.79
C GLY A 249 -19.06 11.87 13.70
N ARG A 250 -18.49 11.73 12.50
CA ARG A 250 -17.15 11.19 12.24
C ARG A 250 -16.09 12.30 12.28
N VAL A 251 -16.00 12.96 13.44
CA VAL A 251 -15.21 14.18 13.64
C VAL A 251 -13.70 13.95 13.40
N ARG A 252 -13.18 12.78 13.82
CA ARG A 252 -11.78 12.42 13.61
C ARG A 252 -11.45 12.35 12.12
N GLU A 253 -12.24 11.61 11.35
CA GLU A 253 -12.03 11.46 9.92
C GLU A 253 -12.23 12.76 9.14
N ALA A 254 -13.17 13.60 9.57
CA ALA A 254 -13.29 14.95 9.02
C ALA A 254 -12.03 15.79 9.26
N ALA A 255 -11.49 15.78 10.48
CA ALA A 255 -10.25 16.50 10.81
C ALA A 255 -9.04 15.98 10.04
N GLU A 256 -8.98 14.67 9.76
CA GLU A 256 -7.99 14.06 8.89
C GLU A 256 -8.04 14.66 7.46
N LEU A 257 -9.22 14.81 6.86
CA LEU A 257 -9.34 15.45 5.54
C LEU A 257 -9.00 16.95 5.58
N TRP A 258 -9.43 17.68 6.61
CA TRP A 258 -9.08 19.11 6.77
C TRP A 258 -7.58 19.34 6.90
N ARG A 259 -6.88 18.46 7.59
CA ARG A 259 -5.43 18.58 7.72
C ARG A 259 -4.72 18.29 6.39
N LEU A 260 -5.20 17.35 5.57
CA LEU A 260 -4.70 17.17 4.20
C LEU A 260 -4.91 18.44 3.36
N LEU A 261 -6.11 19.04 3.42
CA LEU A 261 -6.44 20.26 2.71
C LEU A 261 -5.54 21.45 3.10
N ALA A 262 -5.22 21.57 4.39
CA ALA A 262 -4.40 22.66 4.91
C ALA A 262 -2.87 22.39 4.90
N SER A 263 -2.42 21.24 4.37
CA SER A 263 -1.01 20.86 4.44
C SER A 263 -0.14 21.66 3.46
N PRO A 264 0.87 22.43 3.94
CA PRO A 264 1.78 23.17 3.07
C PRO A 264 2.71 22.27 2.26
N GLU A 265 3.00 21.06 2.74
CA GLU A 265 3.84 20.08 2.03
C GLU A 265 3.19 19.55 0.75
N LEU A 266 1.87 19.75 0.61
CA LEU A 266 1.09 19.38 -0.57
C LEU A 266 0.78 20.58 -1.48
N ALA A 267 1.28 21.78 -1.16
CA ALA A 267 1.15 22.92 -2.03
C ALA A 267 1.90 22.70 -3.35
N ASP A 268 1.32 23.19 -4.43
CA ASP A 268 2.02 23.23 -5.72
C ASP A 268 3.24 24.15 -5.60
N PRO A 269 4.38 23.79 -6.23
CA PRO A 269 5.54 24.67 -6.25
C PRO A 269 5.18 25.99 -6.97
N PRO A 270 5.74 27.12 -6.53
CA PRO A 270 5.51 28.43 -7.15
C PRO A 270 6.04 28.52 -8.58
#